data_AF-A0A916JGU5-F1
#
_entry.id   AF-A0A916JGU5-F1
#
_cell.length_a   1.000
_cell.length_b   1.000
_cell.length_c   1.000
_cell.angle_alpha   90.00
_cell.angle_beta   90.00
_cell.angle_gamma   90.00
#
_symmetry.space_group_name_H-M   'P 1'
#
loop_
_entity.id
_entity.type
_entity.pdbx_description
1 polymer ?
#
loop_
_entity_poly.entity_id
_entity_poly.type
_entity_poly.pdbx_seq_one_letter_code
_entity_poly.pdbx_strand_id
1 'polypeptide(L)'
;MDYHHQPAESTRDSHPNTQPYHTVPCKTISWEDLHRSATVLTEFSHEAKQEIEYYLGYLPDESITIRFELFLRSLIQQKNAGFLPYEQYSKLAEQHVRLIRNEDVRCNLADDYDLELYQTYFREYLPYGALARQRLIDMMGYAPELKHSLLAELYLRKILANELIRLPLEMTPVDYKAITLIRYRQILLSRGKDAADNWPVLNCEQDSELSE
;
A
#
# COMPACT_ATOMS: atom_id res chain seq x y z
N MET A 1 -58.36 2.94 50.78
CA MET A 1 -58.06 3.18 49.36
C MET A 1 -57.07 4.32 49.37
N ASP A 2 -55.78 4.01 49.38
CA ASP A 2 -54.73 5.02 49.35
C ASP A 2 -53.63 4.52 48.41
N TYR A 3 -53.54 5.20 47.27
CA TYR A 3 -52.57 4.98 46.22
C TYR A 3 -51.26 5.64 46.64
N HIS A 4 -50.22 4.84 46.89
CA HIS A 4 -48.86 5.34 46.96
C HIS A 4 -48.35 5.67 45.56
N HIS A 5 -48.22 6.97 45.27
CA HIS A 5 -47.43 7.52 44.18
C HIS A 5 -45.93 7.33 44.45
N GLN A 6 -45.22 6.71 43.50
CA GLN A 6 -43.79 6.96 43.27
C GLN A 6 -43.62 7.59 41.88
N PRO A 7 -42.73 8.59 41.74
CA PRO A 7 -42.55 9.32 40.48
C PRO A 7 -41.63 8.56 39.51
N ALA A 8 -41.90 8.78 38.22
CA ALA A 8 -41.20 8.22 37.08
C ALA A 8 -39.71 8.62 37.05
N GLU A 9 -38.83 7.61 36.99
CA GLU A 9 -37.44 7.80 36.61
C GLU A 9 -37.34 8.03 35.10
N SER A 10 -36.89 9.24 34.76
CA SER A 10 -36.50 9.67 33.43
C SER A 10 -35.22 8.92 33.02
N THR A 11 -35.37 7.88 32.21
CA THR A 11 -34.27 7.28 31.46
C THR A 11 -33.79 8.30 30.43
N ARG A 12 -32.71 9.01 30.76
CA ARG A 12 -31.90 9.74 29.79
C ARG A 12 -31.26 8.71 28.87
N ASP A 13 -31.73 8.69 27.63
CA ASP A 13 -31.05 8.04 26.51
C ASP A 13 -29.65 8.66 26.36
N SER A 14 -28.67 7.99 26.94
CA SER A 14 -27.26 8.20 26.63
C SER A 14 -27.01 7.62 25.24
N HIS A 15 -27.26 8.43 24.21
CA HIS A 15 -26.75 8.16 22.87
C HIS A 15 -25.23 7.96 22.96
N PRO A 16 -24.70 6.79 22.53
CA PRO A 16 -23.27 6.66 22.36
C PRO A 16 -22.86 7.61 21.24
N ASN A 17 -21.98 8.53 21.60
CA ASN A 17 -21.29 9.45 20.72
C ASN A 17 -20.47 8.63 19.71
N THR A 18 -21.10 8.21 18.62
CA THR A 18 -20.42 7.65 17.44
C THR A 18 -19.66 8.78 16.78
N GLN A 19 -18.44 9.01 17.26
CA GLN A 19 -17.46 9.72 16.47
C GLN A 19 -17.19 8.88 15.21
N PRO A 20 -17.23 9.47 14.01
CA PRO A 20 -16.83 8.78 12.80
C PRO A 20 -15.35 8.42 12.93
N TYR A 21 -15.04 7.13 13.00
CA TYR A 21 -13.67 6.65 13.01
C TYR A 21 -13.04 7.00 11.67
N HIS A 22 -12.12 7.95 11.72
CA HIS A 22 -11.34 8.40 10.58
C HIS A 22 -10.63 7.21 9.95
N THR A 23 -11.03 6.85 8.73
CA THR A 23 -10.05 6.34 7.77
C THR A 23 -8.92 7.35 7.74
N VAL A 24 -7.75 7.00 8.28
CA VAL A 24 -6.59 7.89 8.24
C VAL A 24 -6.39 8.21 6.76
N PRO A 25 -6.48 9.48 6.32
CA PRO A 25 -6.21 9.79 4.94
C PRO A 25 -4.78 9.35 4.65
N CYS A 26 -4.63 8.29 3.84
CA CYS A 26 -3.33 7.73 3.48
C CYS A 26 -2.47 8.72 2.65
N LYS A 27 -3.02 9.90 2.34
CA LYS A 27 -2.46 10.89 1.43
C LYS A 27 -2.50 12.26 2.09
N THR A 28 -1.41 12.63 2.75
CA THR A 28 -1.19 13.99 3.25
C THR A 28 0.27 14.33 3.00
N ILE A 29 0.51 15.49 2.40
CA ILE A 29 1.86 15.98 2.09
C ILE A 29 2.08 17.22 2.93
N SER A 30 3.20 17.29 3.64
CA SER A 30 3.57 18.51 4.35
C SER A 30 4.19 19.53 3.39
N TRP A 31 3.98 20.82 3.65
CA TRP A 31 4.65 21.88 2.90
C TRP A 31 6.18 21.79 2.97
N GLU A 32 6.69 21.25 4.07
CA GLU A 32 8.12 21.02 4.25
C GLU A 32 8.64 19.94 3.30
N ASP A 33 7.91 18.83 3.13
CA ASP A 33 8.28 17.77 2.17
C ASP A 33 8.29 18.30 0.73
N LEU A 34 7.31 19.12 0.38
CA LEU A 34 7.26 19.81 -0.92
C LEU A 34 8.48 20.73 -1.11
N HIS A 35 8.78 21.55 -0.10
CA HIS A 35 9.91 22.47 -0.17
C HIS A 35 11.25 21.74 -0.30
N ARG A 36 11.47 20.68 0.50
CA ARG A 36 12.70 19.88 0.45
C ARG A 36 12.83 19.15 -0.89
N SER A 37 11.75 18.51 -1.37
CA SER A 37 11.74 17.84 -2.67
C SER A 37 12.07 18.79 -3.82
N ALA A 38 11.64 20.05 -3.74
CA ALA A 38 11.92 21.06 -4.75
C ALA A 38 13.32 21.70 -4.68
N THR A 39 14.08 21.49 -3.60
CA THR A 39 15.34 22.22 -3.35
C THR A 39 16.56 21.33 -3.17
N VAL A 40 16.40 20.10 -2.71
CA VAL A 40 17.50 19.19 -2.40
C VAL A 40 17.69 18.19 -3.54
N LEU A 41 18.88 18.14 -4.12
CA LEU A 41 19.25 16.98 -4.94
C LEU A 41 18.57 16.93 -6.32
N THR A 42 17.98 18.02 -6.79
CA THR A 42 16.88 17.99 -7.79
C THR A 42 17.23 17.29 -9.10
N GLU A 43 18.50 17.34 -9.50
CA GLU A 43 19.05 16.67 -10.67
C GLU A 43 18.92 15.13 -10.60
N PHE A 44 18.86 14.54 -9.41
CA PHE A 44 18.72 13.10 -9.19
C PHE A 44 17.26 12.67 -8.98
N SER A 45 16.29 13.58 -9.06
CA SER A 45 14.88 13.23 -8.74
C SER A 45 14.31 12.17 -9.67
N HIS A 46 14.61 12.28 -10.96
CA HIS A 46 14.14 11.30 -11.94
C HIS A 46 14.80 9.94 -11.72
N GLU A 47 16.12 9.90 -11.55
CA GLU A 47 16.87 8.65 -11.31
C GLU A 47 16.39 7.97 -10.03
N ALA A 48 16.13 8.71 -8.95
CA ALA A 48 15.60 8.16 -7.71
C ALA A 48 14.18 7.57 -7.87
N LYS A 49 13.30 8.18 -8.66
CA LYS A 49 11.97 7.60 -8.96
C LYS A 49 12.10 6.33 -9.81
N GLN A 50 13.03 6.31 -10.77
CA GLN A 50 13.31 5.11 -11.57
C GLN A 50 13.84 3.96 -10.72
N GLU A 51 14.67 4.24 -9.71
CA GLU A 51 15.13 3.22 -8.75
C GLU A 51 13.97 2.62 -7.96
N ILE A 52 13.05 3.46 -7.45
CA ILE A 52 11.85 2.96 -6.75
C ILE A 52 11.03 2.05 -7.67
N GLU A 53 10.75 2.50 -8.89
CA GLU A 53 10.00 1.73 -9.87
C GLU A 53 10.72 0.45 -10.29
N TYR A 54 12.05 0.49 -10.42
CA TYR A 54 12.85 -0.69 -10.68
C TYR A 54 12.67 -1.74 -9.59
N TYR A 55 12.86 -1.41 -8.32
CA TYR A 55 12.75 -2.39 -7.23
C TYR A 55 11.33 -2.91 -6.98
N LEU A 56 10.32 -2.05 -7.13
CA LEU A 56 8.92 -2.40 -6.85
C LEU A 56 8.13 -2.88 -8.06
N GLY A 57 8.58 -2.60 -9.28
CA GLY A 57 7.81 -2.76 -10.51
C GLY A 57 6.72 -1.69 -10.71
N TYR A 58 6.58 -0.74 -9.78
CA TYR A 58 5.65 0.39 -9.86
C TYR A 58 6.16 1.58 -9.05
N LEU A 59 5.69 2.77 -9.40
CA LEU A 59 5.95 3.98 -8.61
C LEU A 59 4.78 4.23 -7.63
N PRO A 60 5.01 4.23 -6.30
CA PRO A 60 3.99 4.60 -5.33
C PRO A 60 3.53 6.06 -5.47
N ASP A 61 2.41 6.39 -4.82
CA ASP A 61 1.83 7.74 -4.88
C ASP A 61 2.85 8.81 -4.42
N GLU A 62 2.81 9.99 -5.02
CA GLU A 62 3.74 11.08 -4.68
C GLU A 62 3.69 11.46 -3.19
N SER A 63 2.50 11.35 -2.56
CA SER A 63 2.36 11.60 -1.13
C SER A 63 3.11 10.62 -0.23
N ILE A 64 3.51 9.47 -0.77
CA ILE A 64 4.37 8.50 -0.10
C ILE A 64 5.80 8.76 -0.51
N THR A 65 6.09 8.74 -1.81
CA THR A 65 7.49 8.78 -2.31
C THR A 65 8.23 10.05 -1.89
N ILE A 66 7.56 11.20 -1.84
CA ILE A 66 8.19 12.50 -1.53
C ILE A 66 8.95 12.52 -0.19
N ARG A 67 8.51 11.75 0.80
CA ARG A 67 9.11 11.68 2.14
C ARG A 67 10.41 10.87 2.17
N PHE A 68 10.60 9.97 1.22
CA PHE A 68 11.67 8.97 1.23
C PHE A 68 12.64 9.15 0.07
N GLU A 69 12.18 9.62 -1.07
CA GLU A 69 12.93 9.67 -2.31
C GLU A 69 14.19 10.56 -2.22
N LEU A 70 14.19 11.58 -1.35
CA LEU A 70 15.37 12.42 -1.05
C LEU A 70 16.59 11.61 -0.59
N PHE A 71 16.39 10.54 0.18
CA PHE A 71 17.49 9.69 0.60
C PHE A 71 18.11 8.95 -0.58
N LEU A 72 17.27 8.45 -1.51
CA LEU A 72 17.76 7.80 -2.73
C LEU A 72 18.56 8.76 -3.60
N ARG A 73 18.14 10.03 -3.72
CA ARG A 73 18.95 11.08 -4.39
C ARG A 73 20.36 11.17 -3.78
N SER A 74 20.45 11.14 -2.45
CA SER A 74 21.74 11.20 -1.76
C SER A 74 22.60 9.94 -1.97
N LEU A 75 21.99 8.75 -2.04
CA LEU A 75 22.70 7.50 -2.34
C LEU A 75 23.24 7.50 -3.77
N ILE A 76 22.43 7.96 -4.73
CA ILE A 76 22.80 8.10 -6.14
C ILE A 76 23.99 9.05 -6.27
N GLN A 77 23.93 10.23 -5.61
CA GLN A 77 25.04 11.17 -5.62
C GLN A 77 26.34 10.55 -5.08
N GLN A 78 26.26 9.85 -3.94
CA GLN A 78 27.43 9.20 -3.33
C GLN A 78 28.01 8.09 -4.20
N LYS A 79 27.15 7.29 -4.85
CA LYS A 79 27.54 6.27 -5.84
C LYS A 79 28.25 6.93 -7.03
N ASN A 80 27.64 7.98 -7.61
CA ASN A 80 28.15 8.66 -8.80
C ASN A 80 29.47 9.40 -8.52
N ALA A 81 29.68 9.87 -7.29
CA ALA A 81 30.94 10.48 -6.84
C ALA A 81 32.01 9.44 -6.44
N GLY A 82 31.70 8.14 -6.46
CA GLY A 82 32.64 7.07 -6.11
C GLY A 82 32.87 6.88 -4.62
N PHE A 83 32.09 7.54 -3.76
CA PHE A 83 32.18 7.38 -2.29
C PHE A 83 31.46 6.12 -1.80
N LEU A 84 30.48 5.64 -2.56
CA LEU A 84 29.68 4.45 -2.22
C LEU A 84 29.85 3.38 -3.31
N PRO A 85 30.48 2.24 -3.02
CA PRO A 85 30.55 1.12 -3.95
C PRO A 85 29.16 0.62 -4.37
N TYR A 86 29.03 0.14 -5.60
CA TYR A 86 27.72 -0.27 -6.16
C TYR A 86 27.01 -1.34 -5.32
N GLU A 87 27.74 -2.32 -4.79
CA GLU A 87 27.14 -3.37 -3.94
C GLU A 87 26.52 -2.79 -2.66
N GLN A 88 27.18 -1.81 -2.05
CA GLN A 88 26.66 -1.12 -0.86
C GLN A 88 25.48 -0.20 -1.21
N TYR A 89 25.57 0.48 -2.36
CA TYR A 89 24.45 1.26 -2.90
C TYR A 89 23.21 0.39 -3.10
N SER A 90 23.34 -0.75 -3.76
CA SER A 90 22.22 -1.66 -4.05
C SER A 90 21.52 -2.11 -2.75
N LYS A 91 22.30 -2.56 -1.76
CA LYS A 91 21.77 -2.96 -0.44
C LYS A 91 21.03 -1.83 0.28
N LEU A 92 21.59 -0.62 0.30
CA LEU A 92 20.97 0.54 0.95
C LEU A 92 19.73 1.03 0.20
N ALA A 93 19.77 1.02 -1.13
CA ALA A 93 18.63 1.37 -1.98
C ALA A 93 17.48 0.39 -1.78
N GLU A 94 17.74 -0.92 -1.79
CA GLU A 94 16.73 -1.94 -1.51
C GLU A 94 16.08 -1.72 -0.14
N GLN A 95 16.89 -1.58 0.92
CA GLN A 95 16.39 -1.36 2.28
C GLN A 95 15.47 -0.13 2.35
N HIS A 96 15.85 0.94 1.65
CA HIS A 96 15.08 2.17 1.65
C HIS A 96 13.79 2.06 0.82
N VAL A 97 13.85 1.42 -0.34
CA VAL A 97 12.65 1.16 -1.16
C VAL A 97 11.67 0.25 -0.42
N ARG A 98 12.16 -0.67 0.42
CA ARG A 98 11.32 -1.47 1.32
C ARG A 98 10.51 -0.60 2.29
N LEU A 99 11.11 0.46 2.85
CA LEU A 99 10.40 1.42 3.70
C LEU A 99 9.28 2.14 2.92
N ILE A 100 9.56 2.53 1.67
CA ILE A 100 8.57 3.17 0.79
C ILE A 100 7.39 2.23 0.55
N ARG A 101 7.65 0.96 0.22
CA ARG A 101 6.60 -0.07 0.06
C ARG A 101 5.77 -0.22 1.33
N ASN A 102 6.42 -0.36 2.48
CA ASN A 102 5.74 -0.58 3.75
C ASN A 102 4.81 0.59 4.10
N GLU A 103 5.22 1.82 3.75
CA GLU A 103 4.37 3.00 3.88
C GLU A 103 3.21 3.00 2.85
N ASP A 104 3.44 2.61 1.59
CA ASP A 104 2.38 2.51 0.56
C ASP A 104 1.29 1.51 0.94
N VAL A 105 1.67 0.40 1.57
CA VAL A 105 0.73 -0.62 2.04
C VAL A 105 0.22 -0.36 3.46
N ARG A 106 0.52 0.78 4.09
CA ARG A 106 0.12 1.06 5.48
C ARG A 106 -1.40 0.99 5.72
N CYS A 107 -2.18 1.31 4.70
CA CYS A 107 -3.64 1.19 4.74
C CYS A 107 -4.15 -0.27 4.65
N ASN A 108 -3.24 -1.25 4.53
CA ASN A 108 -3.49 -2.68 4.43
C ASN A 108 -3.02 -3.46 5.68
N LEU A 109 -2.78 -2.76 6.80
CA LEU A 109 -2.20 -3.35 8.01
C LEU A 109 -3.22 -3.87 9.03
N ALA A 110 -4.51 -3.53 8.92
CA ALA A 110 -5.52 -3.93 9.89
C ALA A 110 -5.68 -5.46 9.93
N ASP A 111 -5.82 -6.10 11.10
CA ASP A 111 -5.94 -7.56 11.22
C ASP A 111 -7.14 -8.12 10.45
N ASP A 112 -8.23 -7.36 10.41
CA ASP A 112 -9.35 -7.58 9.51
C ASP A 112 -9.81 -6.24 8.93
N TYR A 113 -10.54 -6.30 7.82
CA TYR A 113 -11.15 -5.12 7.24
C TYR A 113 -12.47 -4.79 7.93
N ASP A 114 -12.79 -3.50 8.02
CA ASP A 114 -14.08 -3.10 8.54
C ASP A 114 -15.24 -3.55 7.62
N LEU A 115 -16.44 -3.60 8.20
CA LEU A 115 -17.64 -4.01 7.49
C LEU A 115 -17.95 -3.06 6.31
N GLU A 116 -17.60 -1.78 6.42
CA GLU A 116 -17.85 -0.78 5.39
C GLU A 116 -17.05 -1.06 4.11
N LEU A 117 -15.80 -1.50 4.23
CA LEU A 117 -14.97 -1.87 3.10
C LEU A 117 -15.50 -3.12 2.39
N TYR A 118 -15.99 -4.10 3.15
CA TYR A 118 -16.70 -5.25 2.56
C TYR A 118 -17.98 -4.81 1.85
N GLN A 119 -18.78 -3.91 2.44
CA GLN A 119 -19.97 -3.38 1.79
C GLN A 119 -19.62 -2.65 0.48
N THR A 120 -18.55 -1.85 0.49
CA THR A 120 -18.00 -1.20 -0.71
C THR A 120 -17.65 -2.23 -1.77
N TYR A 121 -16.95 -3.30 -1.39
CA TYR A 121 -16.57 -4.39 -2.31
C TYR A 121 -17.77 -5.11 -2.96
N PHE A 122 -18.89 -5.26 -2.23
CA PHE A 122 -20.10 -5.88 -2.77
C PHE A 122 -21.05 -4.91 -3.49
N ARG A 123 -20.81 -3.59 -3.45
CA ARG A 123 -21.68 -2.59 -4.05
C ARG A 123 -21.04 -1.84 -5.22
N GLU A 124 -19.76 -1.49 -5.11
CA GLU A 124 -19.08 -0.67 -6.09
C GLU A 124 -18.40 -1.49 -7.18
N TYR A 125 -18.40 -0.93 -8.39
CA TYR A 125 -17.68 -1.48 -9.55
C TYR A 125 -18.02 -2.96 -9.87
N LEU A 126 -19.26 -3.38 -9.58
CA LEU A 126 -19.73 -4.76 -9.78
C LEU A 126 -19.39 -5.36 -11.16
N PRO A 127 -19.55 -4.63 -12.29
CA PRO A 127 -19.21 -5.17 -13.61
C PRO A 127 -17.74 -5.57 -13.76
N TYR A 128 -16.85 -4.95 -12.98
CA TYR A 128 -15.40 -5.15 -13.05
C TYR A 128 -14.88 -6.18 -12.06
N GLY A 129 -15.74 -6.72 -11.18
CA GLY A 129 -15.31 -7.65 -10.13
C GLY A 129 -14.72 -8.95 -10.69
N ALA A 130 -15.41 -9.57 -11.65
CA ALA A 130 -14.93 -10.78 -12.30
C ALA A 130 -13.63 -10.53 -13.09
N LEU A 131 -13.52 -9.38 -13.76
CA LEU A 131 -12.33 -9.01 -14.54
C LEU A 131 -11.11 -8.78 -13.64
N ALA A 132 -11.27 -8.03 -12.54
CA ALA A 132 -10.21 -7.79 -11.57
C ALA A 132 -9.71 -9.10 -10.96
N ARG A 133 -10.64 -9.98 -10.56
CA ARG A 133 -10.30 -11.29 -9.98
C ARG A 133 -9.60 -12.20 -11.00
N GLN A 134 -10.09 -12.26 -12.24
CA GLN A 134 -9.46 -13.07 -13.29
C GLN A 134 -8.05 -12.59 -13.58
N ARG A 135 -7.84 -11.27 -13.69
CA ARG A 135 -6.50 -10.70 -13.90
C ARG A 135 -5.53 -11.09 -12.78
N LEU A 136 -5.97 -11.03 -11.52
CA LEU A 136 -5.14 -11.47 -10.39
C LEU A 136 -4.79 -12.97 -10.47
N ILE A 137 -5.76 -13.81 -10.85
CA ILE A 137 -5.52 -15.26 -11.05
C ILE A 137 -4.47 -15.48 -12.12
N ASP A 138 -4.58 -14.78 -13.25
CA ASP A 138 -3.66 -14.92 -14.38
C ASP A 138 -2.24 -14.50 -13.98
N MET A 139 -2.09 -13.42 -13.19
CA MET A 139 -0.78 -12.93 -12.76
C MET A 139 -0.16 -13.74 -11.62
N MET A 140 -0.97 -14.28 -10.71
CA MET A 140 -0.47 -15.01 -9.53
C MET A 140 -0.39 -16.52 -9.72
N GLY A 141 -1.09 -17.07 -10.72
CA GLY A 141 -1.22 -18.50 -10.97
C GLY A 141 -2.20 -19.23 -10.03
N TYR A 142 -2.89 -18.49 -9.15
CA TYR A 142 -3.91 -19.04 -8.24
C TYR A 142 -4.93 -17.96 -7.85
N ALA A 143 -6.09 -18.38 -7.34
CA ALA A 143 -7.10 -17.46 -6.82
C ALA A 143 -6.79 -17.09 -5.35
N PRO A 144 -6.39 -15.84 -5.05
CA PRO A 144 -6.16 -15.43 -3.67
C PRO A 144 -7.47 -15.37 -2.89
N GLU A 145 -7.40 -15.70 -1.59
CA GLU A 145 -8.53 -15.52 -0.68
C GLU A 145 -8.85 -14.04 -0.49
N LEU A 146 -10.15 -13.72 -0.33
CA LEU A 146 -10.62 -12.33 -0.25
C LEU A 146 -10.00 -11.55 0.92
N LYS A 147 -9.74 -12.20 2.05
CA LYS A 147 -9.06 -11.58 3.20
C LYS A 147 -7.64 -11.06 2.87
N HIS A 148 -7.02 -11.61 1.83
CA HIS A 148 -5.73 -11.15 1.30
C HIS A 148 -5.89 -10.18 0.13
N SER A 149 -6.93 -10.35 -0.71
CA SER A 149 -7.09 -9.63 -1.98
C SER A 149 -8.03 -8.43 -1.96
N LEU A 150 -8.80 -8.19 -0.89
CA LEU A 150 -9.87 -7.18 -0.86
C LEU A 150 -9.44 -5.81 -1.41
N LEU A 151 -8.39 -5.20 -0.86
CA LEU A 151 -7.90 -3.90 -1.31
C LEU A 151 -7.30 -3.93 -2.72
N ALA A 152 -6.63 -5.02 -3.09
CA ALA A 152 -6.06 -5.18 -4.42
C ALA A 152 -7.15 -5.31 -5.50
N GLU A 153 -8.22 -6.05 -5.21
CA GLU A 153 -9.39 -6.17 -6.09
C GLU A 153 -10.13 -4.84 -6.22
N LEU A 154 -10.36 -4.10 -5.12
CA LEU A 154 -10.96 -2.77 -5.17
C LEU A 154 -10.12 -1.79 -5.98
N TYR A 155 -8.79 -1.81 -5.79
CA TYR A 155 -7.86 -1.01 -6.57
C TYR A 155 -7.94 -1.32 -8.07
N LEU A 156 -7.90 -2.59 -8.46
CA LEU A 156 -8.01 -3.00 -9.86
C LEU A 156 -9.36 -2.65 -10.46
N ARG A 157 -10.46 -2.87 -9.73
CA ARG A 157 -11.81 -2.49 -10.19
C ARG A 157 -11.91 -1.00 -10.49
N LYS A 158 -11.34 -0.15 -9.62
CA LYS A 158 -11.29 1.30 -9.85
C LYS A 158 -10.49 1.67 -11.11
N ILE A 159 -9.37 0.98 -11.37
CA ILE A 159 -8.58 1.19 -12.59
C ILE A 159 -9.35 0.72 -13.83
N LEU A 160 -9.96 -0.47 -13.79
CA LEU A 160 -10.73 -1.02 -14.91
C LEU A 160 -12.01 -0.23 -15.21
N ALA A 161 -12.59 0.40 -14.20
CA ALA A 161 -13.71 1.31 -14.35
C ALA A 161 -13.32 2.66 -14.97
N ASN A 162 -12.03 2.98 -15.02
CA ASN A 162 -11.55 4.19 -15.67
C ASN A 162 -11.41 3.95 -17.18
N GLU A 163 -12.33 4.51 -17.96
CA GLU A 163 -12.38 4.36 -19.42
C GLU A 163 -11.12 4.86 -20.15
N LEU A 164 -10.30 5.69 -19.49
CA LEU A 164 -9.04 6.20 -20.03
C LEU A 164 -7.90 5.19 -19.94
N ILE A 165 -8.03 4.13 -19.14
CA ILE A 165 -6.98 3.16 -18.90
C ILE A 165 -7.38 1.82 -19.51
N ARG A 166 -6.59 1.34 -20.47
CA ARG A 166 -6.69 -0.03 -20.96
C ARG A 166 -5.45 -0.80 -20.53
N LEU A 167 -5.66 -1.78 -19.66
CA LEU A 167 -4.58 -2.65 -19.22
C LEU A 167 -4.27 -3.68 -20.32
N PRO A 168 -2.99 -3.80 -20.72
CA PRO A 168 -2.55 -4.84 -21.64
C PRO A 168 -2.60 -6.23 -20.98
N LEU A 169 -2.34 -7.29 -21.73
CA LEU A 169 -2.33 -8.66 -21.20
C LEU A 169 -1.09 -8.91 -20.34
N GLU A 170 0.02 -8.26 -20.66
CA GLU A 170 1.26 -8.32 -19.91
C GLU A 170 1.14 -7.63 -18.55
N MET A 171 2.08 -7.96 -17.65
CA MET A 171 2.21 -7.29 -16.36
C MET A 171 2.53 -5.80 -16.54
N THR A 172 1.82 -4.99 -15.77
CA THR A 172 2.00 -3.54 -15.67
C THR A 172 2.30 -3.11 -14.24
N PRO A 173 2.69 -1.84 -14.02
CA PRO A 173 2.82 -1.29 -12.67
C PRO A 173 1.57 -1.46 -11.78
N VAL A 174 0.38 -1.45 -12.39
CA VAL A 174 -0.88 -1.70 -11.67
C VAL A 174 -0.89 -3.11 -11.08
N ASP A 175 -0.39 -4.10 -11.81
CA ASP A 175 -0.35 -5.50 -11.38
C ASP A 175 0.69 -5.71 -10.29
N TYR A 176 1.88 -5.13 -10.45
CA TYR A 176 2.92 -5.19 -9.42
C TYR A 176 2.44 -4.61 -8.09
N LYS A 177 1.70 -3.49 -8.11
CA LYS A 177 1.08 -2.93 -6.91
C LYS A 177 0.02 -3.85 -6.31
N ALA A 178 -0.86 -4.40 -7.14
CA ALA A 178 -1.91 -5.32 -6.67
C ALA A 178 -1.32 -6.60 -6.04
N ILE A 179 -0.30 -7.18 -6.66
CA ILE A 179 0.44 -8.34 -6.12
C ILE A 179 1.13 -7.98 -4.81
N THR A 180 1.76 -6.79 -4.74
CA THR A 180 2.42 -6.32 -3.52
C THR A 180 1.44 -6.22 -2.35
N LEU A 181 0.24 -5.66 -2.57
CA LEU A 181 -0.82 -5.61 -1.55
C LEU A 181 -1.20 -7.02 -1.06
N ILE A 182 -1.39 -7.97 -1.97
CA ILE A 182 -1.78 -9.34 -1.62
C ILE A 182 -0.67 -10.07 -0.87
N ARG A 183 0.56 -10.05 -1.40
CA ARG A 183 1.71 -10.75 -0.81
C ARG A 183 2.05 -10.21 0.56
N TYR A 184 2.10 -8.88 0.70
CA TYR A 184 2.33 -8.26 2.00
C TYR A 184 1.26 -8.70 3.00
N ARG A 185 -0.02 -8.69 2.60
CA ARG A 185 -1.13 -9.09 3.47
C ARG A 185 -1.09 -10.57 3.86
N GLN A 186 -0.73 -11.46 2.93
CA GLN A 186 -0.54 -12.88 3.21
C GLN A 186 0.52 -13.11 4.27
N ILE A 187 1.67 -12.45 4.15
CA ILE A 187 2.77 -12.58 5.11
C ILE A 187 2.38 -11.96 6.45
N LEU A 188 1.73 -10.79 6.44
CA LEU A 188 1.25 -10.12 7.64
C LEU A 188 0.33 -11.03 8.45
N LEU A 189 -0.67 -11.66 7.81
CA LEU A 189 -1.63 -12.52 8.50
C LEU A 189 -1.06 -13.87 8.94
N SER A 190 -0.02 -14.39 8.27
CA SER A 190 0.54 -15.71 8.57
C SER A 190 1.77 -15.68 9.47
N ARG A 191 2.58 -14.62 9.40
CA ARG A 191 3.90 -14.50 10.06
C ARG A 191 4.08 -13.19 10.83
N GLY A 192 3.10 -12.30 10.81
CA GLY A 192 3.13 -11.02 11.51
C GLY A 192 3.82 -9.90 10.75
N LYS A 193 3.77 -8.70 11.33
CA LYS A 193 4.21 -7.45 10.70
C LYS A 193 5.69 -7.46 10.37
N ASP A 194 6.55 -7.90 11.29
CA ASP A 194 8.00 -7.87 11.09
C ASP A 194 8.43 -8.73 9.89
N ALA A 195 7.78 -9.88 9.68
CA ALA A 195 8.02 -10.70 8.50
C ALA A 195 7.54 -10.03 7.21
N ALA A 196 6.38 -9.37 7.24
CA ALA A 196 5.85 -8.65 6.08
C ALA A 196 6.70 -7.43 5.71
N ASP A 197 7.13 -6.66 6.71
CA ASP A 197 8.00 -5.51 6.55
C ASP A 197 9.35 -5.86 5.94
N ASN A 198 9.86 -7.06 6.24
CA ASN A 198 11.17 -7.54 5.78
C ASN A 198 11.11 -8.44 4.53
N TRP A 199 9.91 -8.72 4.01
CA TRP A 199 9.77 -9.44 2.75
C TRP A 199 10.58 -8.74 1.64
N PRO A 200 11.32 -9.46 0.79
CA PRO A 200 12.07 -8.85 -0.32
C PRO A 200 11.18 -8.03 -1.26
N VAL A 201 11.77 -7.04 -1.92
CA VAL A 201 11.13 -6.34 -3.04
C VAL A 201 11.23 -7.20 -4.30
N LEU A 202 10.43 -6.88 -5.32
CA LEU A 202 10.15 -7.81 -6.43
C LEU A 202 11.35 -8.07 -7.33
N ASN A 203 12.13 -7.02 -7.63
CA ASN A 203 13.25 -7.11 -8.57
C ASN A 203 14.62 -7.21 -7.88
N CYS A 204 14.67 -7.76 -6.67
CA CYS A 204 15.94 -8.14 -6.05
C CYS A 204 16.32 -9.58 -6.43
N GLU A 205 17.59 -9.79 -6.78
CA GLU A 205 18.16 -11.12 -6.96
C GLU A 205 17.97 -11.91 -5.66
N GLN A 206 17.11 -12.93 -5.72
CA GLN A 206 17.00 -13.91 -4.65
C GLN A 206 18.17 -14.88 -4.78
N ASP A 207 19.31 -14.53 -4.19
CA ASP A 207 20.28 -15.54 -3.81
C ASP A 207 19.66 -16.40 -2.71
N SER A 208 19.27 -17.63 -3.08
CA SER A 208 19.04 -18.80 -2.21
C SER A 208 18.05 -18.66 -1.06
N GLU A 209 16.89 -19.34 -1.15
CA GLU A 209 16.28 -20.17 -0.08
C GLU A 209 14.85 -20.59 -0.48
N LEU A 210 14.75 -21.46 -1.49
CA LEU A 210 13.64 -22.41 -1.63
C LEU A 210 14.27 -23.77 -1.92
N SER A 211 14.94 -24.31 -0.91
CA SER A 211 15.48 -25.66 -0.89
C SER A 211 15.40 -26.18 0.55
N GLU A 212 14.20 -26.33 1.07
CA GLU A 212 13.85 -27.27 2.16
C GLU A 212 12.44 -27.83 1.92
#